data_AF-A0A7Y3NTX1-F1
#
_entry.id   AF-A0A7Y3NTX1-F1
#
_cell.length_a   1.000
_cell.length_b   1.000
_cell.length_c   1.000
_cell.angle_alpha   90.00
_cell.angle_beta   90.00
_cell.angle_gamma   90.00
#
_symmetry.space_group_name_H-M   'P 1'
#
loop_
_entity.id
_entity.type
_entity.pdbx_description
1 polymer ?
#
loop_
_entity_poly.entity_id
_entity_poly.type
_entity_poly.pdbx_seq_one_letter_code
_entity_poly.pdbx_strand_id
1 'polypeptide(L)'
;MNLWLETARRLLAKAKDDRYILAGLMHDSSAPVSPLGFHAPQAVEKALKAVLAARAVEYPMTNNIAMLLTKLTDQGISAPPDAAELPTRTPFEVAFRHDDAGEPEDIRLDRTRALACVDRTVAWAESHMTAAEDSR
;
A
#
# COMPACT_ATOMS: atom_id res chain seq x y z
N MET A 1 6.33 -10.93 25.71
CA MET A 1 6.56 -10.25 24.41
C MET A 1 5.25 -10.27 23.65
N ASN A 2 4.74 -9.12 23.17
CA ASN A 2 3.44 -9.09 22.49
C ASN A 2 3.61 -9.54 21.03
N LEU A 3 3.23 -10.79 20.74
CA LEU A 3 3.36 -11.43 19.42
C LEU A 3 2.72 -10.59 18.30
N TRP A 4 1.63 -9.90 18.60
CA TRP A 4 0.92 -9.01 17.69
C TRP A 4 1.76 -7.80 17.28
N LEU A 5 2.43 -7.17 18.25
CA LEU A 5 3.28 -6.02 18.01
C LEU A 5 4.57 -6.39 17.25
N GLU A 6 5.13 -7.56 17.53
CA GLU A 6 6.26 -8.10 16.75
C GLU A 6 5.86 -8.37 15.30
N THR A 7 4.68 -8.95 15.10
CA THR A 7 4.09 -9.17 13.76
C THR A 7 3.88 -7.84 13.04
N ALA A 8 3.32 -6.83 13.73
CA ALA A 8 3.11 -5.50 13.18
C ALA A 8 4.42 -4.85 12.70
N ARG A 9 5.49 -4.92 13.51
CA ARG A 9 6.81 -4.39 13.13
C ARG A 9 7.40 -5.09 11.91
N ARG A 10 7.28 -6.42 11.85
CA ARG A 10 7.76 -7.20 10.68
C ARG A 10 7.01 -6.82 9.40
N LEU A 11 5.70 -6.64 9.50
CA LEU A 11 4.87 -6.23 8.35
C LEU A 11 5.23 -4.82 7.89
N LEU A 12 5.38 -3.87 8.81
CA LEU A 12 5.78 -2.51 8.45
C LEU A 12 7.19 -2.46 7.84
N ALA A 13 8.13 -3.26 8.36
CA ALA A 13 9.45 -3.38 7.74
C ALA A 13 9.37 -3.91 6.30
N LYS A 14 8.54 -4.92 6.05
CA LYS A 14 8.31 -5.44 4.70
C LYS A 14 7.62 -4.43 3.77
N ALA A 15 6.67 -3.64 4.29
CA ALA A 15 6.07 -2.54 3.53
C ALA A 15 7.11 -1.49 3.10
N LYS A 16 8.08 -1.20 3.98
CA LYS A 16 9.20 -0.30 3.67
C LYS A 16 10.17 -0.89 2.64
N ASP A 17 10.41 -2.20 2.68
CA ASP A 17 11.21 -2.89 1.66
C ASP A 17 10.55 -2.74 0.26
N ASP A 18 9.24 -2.96 0.16
CA ASP A 18 8.50 -2.79 -1.10
C ASP A 18 8.52 -1.33 -1.58
N ARG A 19 8.34 -0.37 -0.66
CA ARG A 19 8.48 1.06 -0.96
C ARG A 19 9.88 1.38 -1.49
N TYR A 20 10.93 0.86 -0.87
CA TYR A 20 12.31 1.09 -1.29
C TYR A 20 12.56 0.62 -2.73
N ILE A 21 12.06 -0.57 -3.07
CA ILE A 21 12.14 -1.11 -4.43
C ILE A 21 11.37 -0.21 -5.41
N LEU A 22 10.14 0.17 -5.06
CA LEU A 22 9.33 1.07 -5.89
C LEU A 22 10.08 2.37 -6.15
N ALA A 23 10.55 3.04 -5.10
CA ALA A 23 11.28 4.30 -5.18
C ALA A 23 12.56 4.21 -6.03
N GLY A 24 13.32 3.11 -5.91
CA GLY A 24 14.53 2.88 -6.70
C GLY A 24 14.28 2.76 -8.21
N LEU A 25 13.08 2.32 -8.60
CA LEU A 25 12.69 2.12 -10.00
C LEU A 25 11.92 3.32 -10.60
N MET A 26 11.59 4.33 -9.78
CA MET A 26 10.75 5.46 -10.21
C MET A 26 11.33 6.26 -11.38
N HIS A 27 12.63 6.56 -11.31
CA HIS A 27 13.33 7.40 -12.27
C HIS A 27 13.93 6.62 -13.45
N ASP A 28 13.90 5.29 -13.40
CA ASP A 28 14.39 4.45 -14.48
C ASP A 28 13.28 4.20 -15.50
N SER A 29 13.22 5.00 -16.57
CA SER A 29 12.23 4.84 -17.64
C SER A 29 12.28 3.48 -18.33
N SER A 30 13.38 2.73 -18.22
CA SER A 30 13.52 1.36 -18.76
C SER A 30 13.06 0.27 -17.78
N ALA A 31 12.81 0.61 -16.52
CA ALA A 31 12.34 -0.34 -15.52
C ALA A 31 11.03 -0.99 -15.98
N PRO A 32 10.91 -2.33 -15.88
CA PRO A 32 9.68 -3.01 -16.22
C PRO A 32 8.52 -2.53 -15.34
N VAL A 33 7.30 -2.46 -15.91
CA VAL A 33 6.10 -2.07 -15.16
C VAL A 33 5.69 -3.14 -14.13
N SER A 34 6.04 -4.40 -14.39
CA SER A 34 5.63 -5.54 -13.57
C SER A 34 6.12 -5.46 -12.11
N PRO A 35 7.41 -5.20 -11.80
CA PRO A 35 7.86 -4.98 -10.43
C PRO A 35 7.14 -3.82 -9.73
N LEU A 36 6.92 -2.70 -10.43
CA LEU A 36 6.26 -1.54 -9.85
C LEU A 36 4.78 -1.85 -9.50
N GLY A 37 4.07 -2.49 -10.43
CA GLY A 37 2.68 -2.94 -10.24
C GLY A 37 2.53 -4.07 -9.21
N PHE A 38 3.62 -4.74 -8.85
CA PHE A 38 3.66 -5.74 -7.77
C PHE A 38 3.96 -5.10 -6.41
N HIS A 39 5.02 -4.29 -6.31
CA HIS A 39 5.48 -3.75 -5.03
C HIS A 39 4.57 -2.68 -4.47
N ALA A 40 3.93 -1.87 -5.30
CA ALA A 40 3.06 -0.80 -4.81
C ALA A 40 1.84 -1.32 -3.99
N PRO A 41 1.00 -2.24 -4.51
CA PRO A 41 -0.08 -2.82 -3.72
C PRO A 41 0.42 -3.66 -2.53
N GLN A 42 1.57 -4.33 -2.67
CA GLN A 42 2.18 -5.09 -1.57
C GLN A 42 2.57 -4.19 -0.39
N ALA A 43 3.17 -3.02 -0.66
CA ALA A 43 3.51 -2.06 0.37
C ALA A 43 2.27 -1.57 1.13
N VAL A 44 1.21 -1.23 0.40
CA VAL A 44 -0.08 -0.81 0.97
C VAL A 44 -0.66 -1.93 1.84
N GLU A 45 -0.80 -3.13 1.31
CA GLU A 45 -1.41 -4.27 2.00
C GLU A 45 -0.69 -4.57 3.33
N LYS A 46 0.64 -4.60 3.31
CA LYS A 46 1.47 -4.86 4.49
C LYS A 46 1.37 -3.74 5.51
N ALA A 47 1.30 -2.48 5.08
CA ALA A 47 1.10 -1.34 5.97
C ALA A 47 -0.26 -1.40 6.68
N LEU A 48 -1.35 -1.72 5.96
CA LEU A 48 -2.69 -1.91 6.57
C LEU A 48 -2.69 -3.06 7.59
N LYS A 49 -2.10 -4.20 7.23
CA LYS A 49 -1.98 -5.37 8.13
C LYS A 49 -1.12 -5.08 9.35
N ALA A 50 -0.08 -4.24 9.21
CA ALA A 50 0.74 -3.82 10.34
C ALA A 50 -0.10 -3.08 11.39
N VAL A 51 -0.95 -2.14 10.96
CA VAL A 51 -1.84 -1.39 11.87
C VAL A 51 -2.88 -2.29 12.53
N LEU A 52 -3.50 -3.20 11.76
CA LEU A 52 -4.44 -4.19 12.32
C LEU A 52 -3.75 -5.08 13.36
N ALA A 53 -2.54 -5.58 13.06
CA ALA A 53 -1.75 -6.35 14.00
C ALA A 53 -1.38 -5.54 15.25
N ALA A 54 -1.01 -4.27 15.12
CA ALA A 54 -0.67 -3.41 16.26
C ALA A 54 -1.86 -3.23 17.23
N ARG A 55 -3.09 -3.32 16.71
CA ARG A 55 -4.34 -3.28 17.47
C ARG A 55 -4.85 -4.68 17.89
N ALA A 56 -4.04 -5.72 17.69
CA ALA A 56 -4.41 -7.13 17.94
C ALA A 56 -5.70 -7.55 17.23
N VAL A 57 -5.96 -6.98 16.04
CA VAL A 57 -7.13 -7.28 15.21
C VAL A 57 -6.76 -8.38 14.23
N GLU A 58 -7.53 -9.47 14.24
CA GLU A 58 -7.39 -10.53 13.24
C GLU A 58 -7.84 -10.06 11.86
N TYR A 59 -7.00 -10.36 10.86
CA TYR A 59 -7.27 -10.09 9.47
C TYR A 59 -7.08 -11.36 8.64
N PRO A 60 -7.78 -11.46 7.50
CA PRO A 60 -7.74 -12.66 6.68
C PRO A 60 -6.40 -12.69 5.93
N MET A 61 -5.93 -13.89 5.60
CA MET A 61 -4.82 -14.08 4.65
C MET A 61 -5.31 -13.79 3.23
N THR A 62 -5.56 -12.51 2.96
CA THR A 62 -6.06 -11.99 1.69
C THR A 62 -5.13 -10.91 1.15
N ASN A 63 -5.17 -10.69 -0.16
CA ASN A 63 -4.55 -9.54 -0.82
C ASN A 63 -5.61 -8.48 -1.19
N ASN A 64 -6.83 -8.59 -0.65
CA ASN A 64 -7.91 -7.66 -0.92
C ASN A 64 -7.82 -6.43 0.00
N ILE A 65 -7.28 -5.35 -0.54
CA ILE A 65 -7.14 -4.06 0.16
C ILE A 65 -8.49 -3.50 0.64
N ALA A 66 -9.56 -3.64 -0.16
CA ALA A 66 -10.89 -3.18 0.23
C ALA A 66 -11.35 -3.81 1.55
N MET A 67 -11.18 -5.13 1.67
CA MET A 67 -11.57 -5.87 2.86
C MET A 67 -10.73 -5.49 4.09
N LEU A 68 -9.43 -5.17 3.90
CA LEU A 68 -8.58 -4.66 4.98
C LEU A 68 -9.03 -3.27 5.45
N LEU A 69 -9.42 -2.39 4.52
CA LEU A 69 -9.95 -1.06 4.84
C LEU A 69 -11.29 -1.11 5.57
N THR A 70 -12.19 -2.01 5.16
CA THR A 70 -13.44 -2.28 5.89
C THR A 70 -13.11 -2.68 7.33
N LYS A 71 -12.17 -3.61 7.53
CA LYS A 71 -11.76 -4.04 8.87
C LYS A 71 -11.18 -2.92 9.74
N LEU A 72 -10.38 -2.02 9.17
CA LEU A 72 -9.90 -0.85 9.90
C LEU A 72 -11.06 0.02 10.38
N THR A 73 -12.02 0.27 9.48
CA THR A 73 -13.22 1.06 9.75
C THR A 73 -14.09 0.42 10.84
N ASP A 74 -14.32 -0.89 10.78
CA ASP A 74 -15.10 -1.66 11.76
C ASP A 74 -14.49 -1.57 13.18
N GLN A 75 -13.20 -1.30 13.29
CA GLN A 75 -12.48 -1.15 14.56
C GLN A 75 -12.33 0.32 14.99
N GLY A 76 -12.98 1.25 14.29
CA GLY A 76 -12.87 2.69 14.55
C GLY A 76 -11.47 3.26 14.28
N ILE A 77 -10.66 2.58 13.46
CA ILE A 77 -9.33 3.04 13.08
C ILE A 77 -9.48 3.93 11.84
N SER A 78 -8.98 5.16 11.91
CA SER A 78 -8.96 6.07 10.77
C SER A 78 -8.18 5.46 9.59
N ALA A 79 -8.80 5.45 8.41
CA ALA A 79 -8.20 4.92 7.19
C ALA A 79 -7.06 5.84 6.67
N PRO A 80 -6.13 5.32 5.85
CA PRO A 80 -5.10 6.15 5.24
C PRO A 80 -5.70 7.21 4.30
N PRO A 81 -4.95 8.30 4.00
CA PRO A 81 -5.45 9.43 3.21
C PRO A 81 -6.08 9.07 1.85
N ASP A 82 -5.58 8.03 1.18
CA ASP A 82 -6.04 7.61 -0.15
C ASP A 82 -6.97 6.39 -0.13
N ALA A 83 -7.58 6.06 1.02
CA ALA A 83 -8.34 4.83 1.21
C ALA A 83 -9.44 4.57 0.16
N ALA A 84 -10.04 5.61 -0.41
CA ALA A 84 -11.05 5.46 -1.46
C ALA A 84 -10.47 4.95 -2.80
N GLU A 85 -9.19 5.21 -3.06
CA GLU A 85 -8.51 4.88 -4.31
C GLU A 85 -7.69 3.60 -4.20
N LEU A 86 -7.24 3.23 -2.99
CA LEU A 86 -6.44 2.02 -2.76
C LEU A 86 -7.08 0.68 -3.23
N PRO A 87 -8.42 0.47 -3.14
CA PRO A 87 -9.07 -0.76 -3.61
C PRO A 87 -9.11 -0.93 -5.11
N THR A 88 -9.05 0.18 -5.86
CA THR A 88 -9.14 0.15 -7.31
C THR A 88 -7.77 -0.13 -7.90
N ARG A 89 -7.72 -0.65 -9.13
CA ARG A 89 -6.45 -0.75 -9.88
C ARG A 89 -5.94 0.63 -10.33
N THR A 90 -6.77 1.66 -10.21
CA THR A 90 -6.53 3.03 -10.69
C THR A 90 -5.39 3.84 -10.04
N PRO A 91 -4.90 3.56 -8.81
CA PRO A 91 -3.64 4.16 -8.35
C PRO A 91 -2.43 3.61 -9.12
N PHE A 92 -2.60 2.43 -9.75
CA PHE A 92 -1.52 1.65 -10.36
C PHE A 92 -1.68 1.49 -11.89
N GLU A 93 -2.73 2.05 -12.48
CA GLU A 93 -3.09 1.83 -13.89
C GLU A 93 -3.70 3.14 -14.46
N VAL A 94 -3.05 3.71 -15.48
CA VAL A 94 -3.53 4.82 -16.32
C VAL A 94 -3.80 4.28 -17.71
N ALA A 95 -5.03 4.43 -18.18
CA ALA A 95 -5.38 4.19 -19.57
C ALA A 95 -4.80 5.30 -20.46
N PHE A 96 -3.91 4.97 -21.40
CA PHE A 96 -3.48 5.89 -22.44
C PHE A 96 -4.13 5.53 -23.77
N ARG A 97 -4.79 6.50 -24.41
CA ARG A 97 -5.21 6.40 -25.81
C ARG A 97 -4.13 7.02 -26.67
N HIS A 98 -3.48 6.23 -27.52
CA HIS A 98 -2.66 6.78 -28.59
C HIS A 98 -3.59 7.46 -29.60
N ASP A 99 -3.65 8.79 -29.56
CA ASP A 99 -4.65 9.60 -30.29
C ASP A 99 -4.63 9.42 -31.82
N ASP A 100 -3.61 8.76 -32.39
CA ASP A 100 -3.39 8.71 -33.85
C ASP A 100 -3.45 7.33 -34.52
N ALA A 101 -3.67 6.20 -33.80
CA ALA A 101 -3.47 4.88 -34.42
C ALA A 101 -4.59 3.83 -34.26
N GLY A 102 -5.62 4.05 -33.44
CA GLY A 102 -6.67 3.02 -33.23
C GLY A 102 -6.14 1.73 -32.57
N GLU A 103 -4.95 1.79 -31.99
CA GLU A 103 -4.34 0.72 -31.19
C GLU A 103 -5.08 0.54 -29.85
N PRO A 104 -5.04 -0.66 -29.22
CA PRO A 104 -5.68 -0.90 -27.93
C PRO A 104 -5.16 0.06 -26.84
N GLU A 105 -6.00 0.31 -25.83
CA GLU A 105 -5.69 1.18 -24.70
C GLU A 105 -4.48 0.64 -23.92
N ASP A 106 -3.35 1.35 -24.00
CA ASP A 106 -2.11 0.96 -23.35
C ASP A 106 -2.20 1.40 -21.88
N ILE A 107 -2.47 0.45 -20.98
CA ILE A 107 -2.50 0.72 -19.54
C ILE A 107 -1.06 0.91 -19.06
N ARG A 108 -0.70 2.14 -18.69
CA ARG A 108 0.60 2.50 -18.09
C ARG A 108 0.45 2.81 -16.62
N LEU A 109 1.38 2.33 -15.79
CA LEU A 109 1.43 2.70 -14.38
C LEU A 109 1.80 4.18 -14.21
N ASP A 110 0.98 4.95 -13.48
CA ASP A 110 1.40 6.25 -12.95
C ASP A 110 2.35 6.02 -11.77
N ARG A 111 3.65 6.02 -12.08
CA ARG A 111 4.70 5.77 -11.10
C ARG A 111 4.66 6.78 -9.96
N THR A 112 4.52 8.06 -10.30
CA THR A 112 4.50 9.18 -9.33
C THR A 112 3.35 9.03 -8.36
N ARG A 113 2.14 8.79 -8.87
CA ARG A 113 0.95 8.58 -8.03
C ARG A 113 1.07 7.31 -7.19
N ALA A 114 1.57 6.22 -7.76
CA ALA A 114 1.78 4.97 -7.04
C ALA A 114 2.74 5.14 -5.86
N LEU A 115 3.89 5.77 -6.07
CA LEU A 115 4.83 6.05 -4.98
C LEU A 115 4.22 6.98 -3.94
N ALA A 116 3.58 8.07 -4.36
CA ALA A 116 2.97 9.02 -3.42
C ALA A 116 1.91 8.34 -2.53
N CYS A 117 1.14 7.42 -3.10
CA CYS A 117 0.14 6.65 -2.38
C CYS A 117 0.77 5.65 -1.38
N VAL A 118 1.83 4.95 -1.80
CA VAL A 118 2.60 4.08 -0.92
C VAL A 118 3.23 4.87 0.22
N ASP A 119 3.84 6.02 -0.07
CA ASP A 119 4.49 6.89 0.92
C ASP A 119 3.51 7.34 1.99
N ARG A 120 2.33 7.85 1.58
CA ARG A 120 1.28 8.27 2.52
C ARG A 120 0.75 7.11 3.35
N THR A 121 0.59 5.93 2.76
CA THR A 121 0.10 4.74 3.48
C THR A 121 1.13 4.22 4.48
N VAL A 122 2.41 4.19 4.12
CA VAL A 122 3.49 3.77 5.03
C VAL A 122 3.63 4.77 6.18
N ALA A 123 3.65 6.08 5.90
CA ALA A 123 3.71 7.11 6.94
C ALA A 123 2.50 7.08 7.88
N TRP A 124 1.31 6.82 7.34
CA TRP A 124 0.10 6.57 8.13
C TRP A 124 0.28 5.36 9.05
N ALA A 125 0.82 4.24 8.57
CA ALA A 125 1.04 3.07 9.41
C ALA A 125 2.07 3.35 10.53
N GLU A 126 3.14 4.10 10.24
CA GLU A 126 4.15 4.50 11.23
C GLU A 126 3.57 5.32 12.38
N SER A 127 2.66 6.26 12.10
CA SER A 127 2.03 7.07 13.14
C SER A 127 1.17 6.23 14.08
N HIS A 128 0.45 5.23 13.54
CA HIS A 128 -0.31 4.26 14.33
C HIS A 128 0.57 3.33 15.17
N MET A 129 1.75 2.96 14.66
CA MET A 129 2.72 2.14 15.40
C MET A 129 3.29 2.90 16.59
N THR A 130 3.66 4.17 16.40
CA THR A 130 4.20 5.02 17.48
C THR A 130 3.17 5.19 18.60
N ALA A 131 1.91 5.51 18.25
CA ALA A 131 0.84 5.65 19.23
C ALA A 131 0.54 4.34 20.01
N ALA A 132 0.69 3.18 19.36
CA ALA A 132 0.52 1.88 20.01
C ALA A 132 1.67 1.53 20.97
N GLU A 133 2.87 2.08 20.75
CA GLU A 133 4.03 1.92 21.62
C GLU A 133 3.95 2.84 22.84
N ASP A 134 3.43 4.06 22.68
CA ASP A 134 3.27 5.05 23.76
C ASP A 134 2.10 4.75 24.71
N SER A 135 1.09 3.99 24.27
CA SER A 135 -0.10 3.64 25.06
C SER A 135 0.15 2.49 26.06
N ARG A 136 1.41 2.17 26.36
CA ARG A 136 1.83 0.98 27.10
C ARG A 136 2.69 1.32 28.31
#